data_AF-A0A920UD39-F1
#
_entry.id   AF-A0A920UD39-F1
#
_cell.length_a   1.000
_cell.length_b   1.000
_cell.length_c   1.000
_cell.angle_alpha   90.00
_cell.angle_beta   90.00
_cell.angle_gamma   90.00
#
_symmetry.space_group_name_H-M   'P 1'
#
loop_
_entity.id
_entity.type
_entity.pdbx_description
1 polymer ?
#
loop_
_entity_poly.entity_id
_entity_poly.type
_entity_poly.pdbx_seq_one_letter_code
_entity_poly.pdbx_strand_id
1 'polypeptide(L)'
;MTQKKEDFLHDQLRNIQKELGQMEDPKAEMDEIANRSNRQKCRKNPESEAEKELKKLRMMSPMSSEANVVRNYLEWLIAMPWEIRTEDNFDLKQAEKILDEDHYGLEKKKGTIIEYLSVASLKGKFKRAPNFFV
;
A
#
# COMPACT_ATOMS: atom_id res chain seq x y z
N MET A 1 -10.98 -31.40 -38.24
CA MET A 1 -9.67 -30.88 -38.69
C MET A 1 -9.44 -29.40 -38.32
N THR A 2 -10.41 -28.70 -37.73
CA THR A 2 -10.33 -27.28 -37.36
C THR A 2 -9.70 -27.03 -35.98
N GLN A 3 -10.01 -27.85 -34.95
CA GLN A 3 -9.43 -27.69 -33.60
C GLN A 3 -7.89 -27.73 -33.59
N LYS A 4 -7.27 -28.69 -34.29
CA LYS A 4 -5.79 -28.76 -34.37
C LYS A 4 -5.14 -27.52 -34.98
N LYS A 5 -5.86 -26.80 -35.87
CA LYS A 5 -5.37 -25.54 -36.44
C LYS A 5 -5.54 -24.39 -35.46
N GLU A 6 -6.65 -24.35 -34.73
CA GLU A 6 -6.90 -23.34 -33.69
C GLU A 6 -5.91 -23.48 -32.53
N ASP A 7 -5.66 -24.70 -32.06
CA ASP A 7 -4.68 -24.99 -30.99
C ASP A 7 -3.25 -24.60 -31.44
N PHE A 8 -2.89 -24.93 -32.68
CA PHE A 8 -1.58 -24.56 -33.24
C PHE A 8 -1.41 -23.04 -33.37
N LEU A 9 -2.46 -22.32 -33.80
CA LEU A 9 -2.44 -20.85 -33.87
C LEU A 9 -2.35 -20.22 -32.48
N HIS A 10 -2.99 -20.82 -31.46
CA HIS A 10 -2.86 -20.40 -30.06
C HIS A 10 -1.44 -20.58 -29.54
N ASP A 11 -0.80 -21.73 -29.82
CA ASP A 11 0.57 -21.99 -29.42
C ASP A 11 1.57 -21.05 -30.12
N GLN A 12 1.34 -20.70 -31.38
CA GLN A 12 2.15 -19.71 -32.09
C GLN A 12 1.96 -18.30 -31.52
N LEU A 13 0.73 -17.88 -31.23
CA LEU A 13 0.45 -16.61 -30.55
C LEU A 13 1.15 -16.53 -29.19
N ARG A 14 1.10 -17.62 -28.43
CA ARG A 14 1.76 -17.71 -27.12
C ARG A 14 3.28 -17.62 -27.22
N ASN A 15 3.88 -18.26 -28.22
CA ASN A 15 5.32 -18.15 -28.48
C ASN A 15 5.72 -16.74 -28.93
N ILE A 16 4.94 -16.10 -29.80
CA ILE A 16 5.18 -14.72 -30.25
C ILE A 16 5.10 -13.73 -29.07
N GLN A 17 4.08 -13.86 -28.22
CA GLN A 17 3.91 -13.01 -27.03
C GLN A 17 5.04 -13.19 -25.99
N LYS A 18 5.63 -14.39 -25.92
CA LYS A 18 6.79 -14.69 -25.07
C LYS A 18 8.09 -14.09 -25.63
N GLU A 19 8.29 -14.13 -26.94
CA GLU A 19 9.44 -13.50 -27.61
C GLU A 19 9.40 -11.96 -27.57
N LEU A 20 8.20 -11.37 -27.59
CA LEU A 20 7.99 -9.93 -27.47
C LEU A 20 8.16 -9.39 -26.03
N GLY A 21 8.43 -10.25 -25.04
CA GLY A 21 8.58 -9.85 -23.64
C GLY A 21 7.30 -9.31 -22.98
N GLN A 22 6.13 -9.50 -23.61
CA GLN A 22 4.85 -8.99 -23.13
C GLN A 22 4.10 -9.97 -22.21
N MET A 23 4.56 -11.23 -22.12
CA MET A 23 4.16 -12.10 -21.02
C MET A 23 5.19 -11.97 -19.90
N GLU A 24 4.91 -11.10 -18.93
CA GLU A 24 5.39 -11.36 -17.57
C GLU A 24 4.83 -12.73 -17.18
N ASP A 25 5.72 -13.70 -16.87
CA ASP A 25 5.28 -15.02 -16.44
C ASP A 25 4.44 -14.83 -15.17
N PRO A 26 3.13 -15.17 -15.18
CA PRO A 26 2.27 -14.96 -14.02
C PRO A 26 2.79 -15.65 -12.77
N LYS A 27 3.64 -16.68 -12.92
CA LYS A 27 4.36 -17.29 -11.80
C LYS A 27 5.47 -16.40 -11.25
N ALA A 28 6.26 -15.76 -12.11
CA ALA A 28 7.35 -14.88 -11.68
C ALA A 28 6.82 -13.69 -10.87
N GLU A 29 5.73 -13.07 -11.34
CA GLU A 29 5.08 -11.97 -10.65
C GLU A 29 4.46 -12.40 -9.30
N MET A 30 3.85 -13.59 -9.26
CA MET A 30 3.34 -14.15 -8.01
C MET A 30 4.46 -14.44 -6.99
N ASP A 31 5.61 -14.93 -7.46
CA ASP A 31 6.79 -15.15 -6.62
C ASP A 31 7.38 -13.84 -6.13
N GLU A 32 7.36 -12.77 -6.93
CA GLU A 32 7.72 -11.43 -6.47
C GLU A 32 6.80 -10.91 -5.37
N ILE A 33 5.48 -11.03 -5.54
CA ILE A 33 4.51 -10.61 -4.52
C ILE A 33 4.75 -11.39 -3.22
N ALA A 34 4.96 -12.70 -3.31
CA ALA A 34 5.28 -13.53 -2.14
C ALA A 34 6.60 -13.10 -1.47
N ASN A 35 7.63 -12.81 -2.25
CA ASN A 35 8.92 -12.33 -1.75
C ASN A 35 8.82 -10.96 -1.08
N ARG A 36 8.07 -10.01 -1.66
CA ARG A 36 7.84 -8.68 -1.07
C ARG A 36 7.02 -8.80 0.22
N SER A 37 6.01 -9.66 0.25
CA SER A 37 5.22 -9.96 1.45
C SER A 37 6.09 -10.48 2.59
N ASN A 38 7.01 -11.41 2.33
CA ASN A 38 7.94 -11.94 3.34
C ASN A 38 8.98 -10.92 3.82
N ARG A 39 9.36 -9.95 2.97
CA ARG A 39 10.33 -8.91 3.32
C ARG A 39 9.71 -7.81 4.18
N GLN A 40 8.41 -7.58 4.05
CA GLN A 40 7.73 -6.61 4.91
C GLN A 40 7.52 -7.19 6.30
N LYS A 41 8.03 -6.47 7.29
CA LYS A 41 7.67 -6.70 8.68
C LYS A 41 6.28 -6.13 8.94
N CYS A 42 5.28 -6.99 8.71
CA CYS A 42 3.89 -6.69 8.96
C CYS A 42 3.49 -7.08 10.39
N ARG A 43 2.38 -6.53 10.88
CA ARG A 43 1.73 -7.05 12.09
C ARG A 43 1.08 -8.40 11.75
N LYS A 44 0.87 -9.26 12.76
CA LYS A 44 0.28 -10.61 12.58
C LYS A 44 -1.03 -10.66 11.77
N ASN A 45 -1.86 -9.62 11.85
CA ASN A 45 -3.15 -9.58 11.17
C ASN A 45 -3.03 -9.39 9.64
N PRO A 46 -2.41 -8.30 9.12
CA PRO A 46 -2.24 -8.12 7.67
C PRO A 46 -1.38 -9.22 7.03
N GLU A 47 -0.39 -9.75 7.73
CA GLU A 47 0.43 -10.87 7.24
C GLU A 47 -0.43 -12.14 7.02
N SER A 48 -1.25 -12.51 8.00
CA SER A 48 -2.14 -13.66 7.88
C SER A 48 -3.16 -13.48 6.74
N GLU A 49 -3.66 -12.27 6.52
CA GLU A 49 -4.60 -12.00 5.43
C GLU A 49 -3.91 -12.05 4.07
N ALA A 50 -2.69 -11.51 3.96
CA ALA A 50 -1.86 -11.62 2.76
C ALA A 50 -1.62 -13.08 2.38
N GLU A 51 -1.29 -13.94 3.34
CA GLU A 51 -1.08 -15.37 3.10
C GLU A 51 -2.35 -16.09 2.61
N LYS A 52 -3.52 -15.74 3.17
CA LYS A 52 -4.80 -16.33 2.73
C LYS A 52 -5.11 -15.95 1.28
N GLU A 53 -4.96 -14.67 0.95
CA GLU A 53 -5.23 -14.18 -0.40
C GLU A 53 -4.21 -14.71 -1.42
N LEU A 54 -2.92 -14.84 -1.03
CA LEU A 54 -1.90 -15.50 -1.85
C LEU A 54 -2.24 -16.97 -2.14
N LYS A 55 -2.75 -17.72 -1.14
CA LYS A 55 -3.20 -19.10 -1.34
C LYS A 55 -4.40 -19.17 -2.30
N LYS A 56 -5.34 -18.23 -2.20
CA LYS A 56 -6.47 -18.14 -3.14
C LYS A 56 -5.99 -17.85 -4.56
N LEU A 57 -5.09 -16.87 -4.72
CA LEU A 57 -4.53 -16.50 -6.02
C LEU A 57 -3.84 -17.68 -6.73
N ARG A 58 -3.13 -18.52 -5.97
CA ARG A 58 -2.49 -19.76 -6.50
C ARG A 58 -3.47 -20.78 -7.08
N MET A 59 -4.71 -20.79 -6.62
CA MET A 59 -5.76 -21.71 -7.09
C MET A 59 -6.57 -21.14 -8.27
N MET A 60 -6.42 -19.85 -8.57
CA MET A 60 -7.14 -19.18 -9.64
C MET A 60 -6.40 -19.31 -10.97
N SER A 61 -7.15 -19.24 -12.08
CA SER A 61 -6.54 -19.10 -13.40
C SER A 61 -5.83 -17.72 -13.47
N PRO A 62 -4.54 -17.65 -13.84
CA PRO A 62 -3.78 -16.40 -13.85
C PRO A 62 -4.33 -15.33 -14.80
N MET A 63 -5.15 -15.73 -15.77
CA MET A 63 -5.78 -14.83 -16.74
C MET A 63 -7.22 -14.43 -16.34
N SER A 64 -7.71 -14.86 -15.17
CA SER A 64 -9.04 -14.49 -14.69
C SER A 64 -9.10 -13.04 -14.22
N SER A 65 -10.22 -12.36 -14.48
CA SER A 65 -10.50 -11.02 -13.93
C SER A 65 -10.51 -11.00 -12.40
N GLU A 66 -10.90 -12.11 -11.77
CA GLU A 66 -10.88 -12.28 -10.31
C GLU A 66 -9.45 -12.35 -9.76
N ALA A 67 -8.54 -12.98 -10.50
CA ALA A 67 -7.12 -13.07 -10.13
C ALA A 67 -6.46 -11.69 -10.13
N ASN A 68 -6.81 -10.83 -11.10
CA ASN A 68 -6.34 -9.43 -11.14
C ASN A 68 -6.83 -8.62 -9.93
N VAL A 69 -8.07 -8.82 -9.47
CA VAL A 69 -8.58 -8.12 -8.28
C VAL A 69 -7.80 -8.52 -7.02
N VAL A 70 -7.56 -9.81 -6.82
CA VAL A 70 -6.80 -10.33 -5.67
C VAL A 70 -5.35 -9.87 -5.73
N ARG A 71 -4.74 -9.86 -6.92
CA ARG A 71 -3.39 -9.33 -7.14
C ARG A 71 -3.28 -7.87 -6.73
N ASN A 72 -4.16 -7.00 -7.24
CA ASN A 72 -4.17 -5.58 -6.89
C ASN A 72 -4.37 -5.36 -5.38
N TYR A 73 -5.22 -6.17 -4.74
CA TYR A 73 -5.40 -6.12 -3.29
C TYR A 73 -4.12 -6.47 -2.54
N LEU A 74 -3.43 -7.54 -2.94
CA LEU A 74 -2.14 -7.93 -2.36
C LEU A 74 -1.07 -6.86 -2.57
N GLU A 75 -1.02 -6.23 -3.74
CA GLU A 75 -0.11 -5.12 -4.01
C GLU A 75 -0.36 -3.94 -3.09
N TRP A 76 -1.61 -3.54 -2.89
CA TRP A 76 -1.94 -2.48 -1.93
C TRP A 76 -1.54 -2.86 -0.51
N LEU A 77 -1.83 -4.09 -0.10
CA LEU A 77 -1.51 -4.57 1.23
C LEU A 77 0.01 -4.53 1.49
N ILE A 78 0.82 -4.89 0.48
CA ILE A 78 2.29 -4.88 0.53
C ILE A 78 2.87 -3.47 0.32
N ALA A 79 2.15 -2.54 -0.31
CA ALA A 79 2.64 -1.17 -0.49
C ALA A 79 2.59 -0.35 0.82
N MET A 80 1.79 -0.78 1.80
CA MET A 80 1.56 -0.01 3.02
C MET A 80 2.76 -0.06 3.99
N PRO A 81 3.17 1.09 4.59
CA PRO A 81 4.28 1.15 5.55
C PRO A 81 3.82 0.72 6.96
N TRP A 82 3.65 -0.58 7.19
CA TRP A 82 3.09 -1.10 8.46
C TRP A 82 3.94 -0.83 9.71
N GLU A 83 5.26 -0.91 9.58
CA GLU A 83 6.22 -0.70 10.68
C GLU A 83 6.96 0.64 10.56
N ILE A 84 7.08 1.17 9.35
CA ILE A 84 7.81 2.42 9.09
C ILE A 84 6.98 3.59 9.63
N ARG A 85 7.59 4.38 10.51
CA ARG A 85 7.00 5.59 11.08
C ARG A 85 8.01 6.71 11.04
N THR A 86 7.52 7.93 10.82
CA THR A 86 8.32 9.14 10.98
C THR A 86 8.54 9.42 12.46
N GLU A 87 9.63 10.11 12.78
CA GLU A 87 9.81 10.68 14.11
C GLU A 87 8.94 11.92 14.25
N ASP A 88 8.18 11.97 15.35
CA ASP A 88 7.32 13.10 15.67
C ASP A 88 8.16 14.25 16.25
N ASN A 89 7.95 15.48 15.77
CA ASN A 89 8.57 16.68 16.31
C ASN A 89 7.58 17.44 17.21
N PHE A 90 7.97 17.68 18.45
CA PHE A 90 7.16 18.36 19.47
C PHE A 90 7.70 19.75 19.86
N ASP A 91 8.58 20.35 19.06
CA ASP A 91 9.08 21.71 19.29
C ASP A 91 7.98 22.75 19.03
N LEU A 92 7.41 23.28 20.11
CA LEU A 92 6.34 24.29 20.07
C LEU A 92 6.81 25.63 19.48
N LYS A 93 8.06 26.04 19.74
CA LYS A 93 8.59 27.31 19.23
C LYS A 93 8.78 27.25 17.73
N GLN A 94 9.29 26.11 17.25
CA GLN A 94 9.43 25.87 15.82
C GLN A 94 8.05 25.83 15.14
N ALA A 95 7.07 25.16 15.76
CA ALA A 95 5.71 25.10 15.23
C ALA A 95 5.04 26.47 15.15
N GLU A 96 5.16 27.31 16.19
CA GLU A 96 4.62 28.68 16.21
C GLU A 96 5.23 29.53 15.10
N LYS A 97 6.56 29.50 14.96
CA LYS A 97 7.26 30.21 13.90
C LYS A 97 6.79 29.81 12.50
N ILE A 98 6.67 28.51 12.21
CA ILE A 98 6.20 28.02 10.91
C ILE A 98 4.75 28.45 10.65
N LEU A 99 3.89 28.39 11.67
CA LEU A 99 2.49 28.82 11.53
C LEU A 99 2.39 30.32 11.22
N ASP A 100 3.23 31.15 11.82
CA ASP A 100 3.26 32.59 11.56
C ASP A 100 3.88 32.96 10.21
N GLU A 101 4.90 32.22 9.77
CA GLU A 101 5.53 32.41 8.46
C GLU A 101 4.61 32.00 7.30
N ASP A 102 3.95 30.84 7.40
CA ASP A 102 3.15 30.29 6.31
C ASP A 102 1.72 30.86 6.26
N HIS A 103 1.22 31.43 7.36
CA HIS A 103 -0.17 31.88 7.47
C HIS A 103 -0.29 33.24 8.17
N TYR A 104 -0.89 34.23 7.50
CA TYR A 104 -1.20 35.52 8.11
C TYR A 104 -2.52 35.49 8.90
N GLY A 105 -2.52 36.00 10.14
CA GLY A 105 -3.68 36.01 11.02
C GLY A 105 -4.01 34.64 11.62
N LEU A 106 -5.30 34.28 11.68
CA LEU A 106 -5.77 33.00 12.23
C LEU A 106 -5.38 32.72 13.70
N GLU A 107 -5.16 33.76 14.51
CA GLU A 107 -4.72 33.66 15.92
C GLU A 107 -5.46 32.60 16.73
N LYS A 108 -6.80 32.57 16.61
CA LYS A 108 -7.62 31.59 17.31
C LYS A 108 -7.30 30.14 16.88
N LYS A 109 -7.10 29.90 15.58
CA LYS A 109 -6.82 28.55 15.04
C LYS A 109 -5.37 28.14 15.30
N LYS A 110 -4.41 29.06 15.15
CA LYS A 110 -3.00 28.84 15.52
C LYS A 110 -2.86 28.47 17.00
N GLY A 111 -3.51 29.23 17.88
CA GLY A 111 -3.55 28.92 19.31
C GLY A 111 -4.11 27.52 19.62
N THR A 112 -5.16 27.09 18.92
CA THR A 112 -5.70 25.72 19.07
C THR A 112 -4.70 24.65 18.63
N ILE A 113 -3.97 24.87 17.53
CA ILE A 113 -2.96 23.93 17.04
C ILE A 113 -1.83 23.81 18.06
N ILE A 114 -1.31 24.94 18.57
CA ILE A 114 -0.25 24.98 19.58
C ILE A 114 -0.71 24.31 20.89
N GLU A 115 -1.96 24.52 21.32
CA GLU A 115 -2.52 23.85 22.50
C GLU A 115 -2.58 22.34 22.30
N TYR A 116 -3.03 21.87 21.14
CA TYR A 116 -3.04 20.45 20.80
C TYR A 116 -1.63 19.85 20.79
N LEU A 117 -0.65 20.55 20.18
CA LEU A 117 0.75 20.14 20.18
C LEU A 117 1.33 20.10 21.60
N SER A 118 0.95 21.05 22.46
CA SER A 118 1.39 21.09 23.86
C SER A 118 0.92 19.86 24.64
N VAL A 119 -0.34 19.47 24.45
CA VAL A 119 -0.90 18.25 25.06
C VAL A 119 -0.27 16.98 24.48
N ALA A 120 0.04 16.96 23.18
CA ALA A 120 0.70 15.83 22.54
C ALA A 120 2.15 15.67 23.02
N SER A 121 2.88 16.80 23.16
CA SER A 121 4.24 16.88 23.70
C SER A 121 4.32 16.29 25.11
N LEU A 122 3.41 16.69 26.01
CA LEU A 122 3.33 16.14 27.37
C LEU A 122 3.05 14.63 27.42
N LYS A 123 2.34 14.09 26.42
CA LYS A 123 1.99 12.66 26.35
C LYS A 123 3.01 11.83 25.57
N GLY A 124 3.96 12.47 24.88
CA GLY A 124 4.92 11.83 23.97
C GLY A 124 4.28 11.09 22.79
N LYS A 125 3.03 11.42 22.43
CA LYS A 125 2.31 10.83 21.30
C LYS A 125 1.13 11.71 20.87
N PHE A 126 0.92 11.81 19.57
CA PHE A 126 -0.31 12.38 19.03
C PHE A 126 -1.51 11.49 19.41
N LYS A 127 -2.54 12.08 20.05
CA LYS A 127 -3.87 11.44 20.11
C LYS A 127 -4.58 11.75 18.79
N ARG A 128 -5.39 10.80 18.29
CA ARG A 128 -6.38 11.08 17.21
C ARG A 128 -7.01 12.44 17.51
N ALA A 129 -6.90 13.39 16.58
CA ALA A 129 -7.37 14.76 16.80
C ALA A 129 -8.77 14.67 17.41
N PRO A 130 -9.00 15.26 18.60
CA PRO A 130 -10.37 15.35 19.10
C PRO A 130 -11.17 16.08 18.01
N ASN A 131 -12.41 15.67 17.80
CA ASN A 131 -13.32 16.34 16.87
C ASN A 131 -13.55 17.78 17.35
N PHE A 132 -12.60 18.67 17.09
CA PHE A 132 -12.67 20.11 17.35
C PHE A 132 -13.22 20.87 16.13
N PHE A 133 -13.66 20.13 15.10
CA PHE A 133 -14.19 20.64 13.83
C PHE A 133 -15.67 20.26 13.62
N VAL A 134 -16.38 19.86 14.68
CA VAL A 134 -17.83 19.67 14.66
C VAL A 134 -18.47 20.73 15.56
#